data_AF-A0A429B1K8-F1
#
_entry.id   AF-A0A429B1K8-F1
#
_cell.length_a   1.000
_cell.length_b   1.000
_cell.length_c   1.000
_cell.angle_alpha   90.00
_cell.angle_beta   90.00
_cell.angle_gamma   90.00
#
_symmetry.space_group_name_H-M   'P 1'
#
loop_
_entity.id
_entity.type
_entity.pdbx_description
1 polymer ?
#
loop_
_entity_poly.entity_id
_entity_poly.type
_entity_poly.pdbx_seq_one_letter_code
_entity_poly.pdbx_strand_id
1 'polypeptide(L)'
;MTTTLRVLAATVLAAGAVTVGSSMLSPASARAGDCEYGIGQNSFSARCATSGPAYEFRAWVQCVNGRRDGGWVTTNSGQWSVASCGPWWIDRQSYGMDVRPLP
;
A
#
# COMPACT_ATOMS: atom_id res chain seq x y z
N MET A 1 -0.46 -53.89 2.19
CA MET A 1 0.52 -52.84 1.86
C MET A 1 0.36 -52.59 0.36
N THR A 2 -0.13 -51.49 -0.18
CA THR A 2 -0.33 -50.12 0.32
C THR A 2 -1.36 -49.48 -0.63
N THR A 3 -2.40 -48.85 -0.10
CA THR A 3 -3.49 -48.24 -0.85
C THR A 3 -3.02 -46.90 -1.43
N THR A 4 -2.97 -46.75 -2.76
CA THR A 4 -2.66 -45.47 -3.41
C THR A 4 -3.95 -44.80 -3.88
N LEU A 5 -4.49 -43.94 -3.02
CA LEU A 5 -5.53 -42.97 -3.36
C LEU A 5 -5.03 -42.05 -4.48
N ARG A 6 -5.68 -42.10 -5.65
CA ARG A 6 -5.54 -41.06 -6.67
C ARG A 6 -6.38 -39.85 -6.23
N VAL A 7 -5.71 -38.87 -5.65
CA VAL A 7 -6.32 -37.58 -5.29
C VAL A 7 -6.62 -36.81 -6.57
N LEU A 8 -7.90 -36.51 -6.79
CA LEU A 8 -8.35 -35.53 -7.77
C LEU A 8 -7.76 -34.16 -7.41
N ALA A 9 -7.00 -33.54 -8.32
CA ALA A 9 -6.69 -32.12 -8.25
C ALA A 9 -7.58 -31.38 -9.25
N ALA A 10 -8.60 -30.71 -8.72
CA ALA A 10 -9.49 -29.84 -9.46
C ALA A 10 -8.69 -28.65 -10.03
N THR A 11 -8.77 -28.43 -11.33
CA THR A 11 -8.29 -27.23 -12.01
C THR A 11 -9.22 -26.06 -11.65
N VAL A 12 -8.88 -25.34 -10.59
CA VAL A 12 -9.50 -24.05 -10.29
C VAL A 12 -8.79 -23.00 -11.15
N LEU A 13 -9.40 -22.65 -12.28
CA LEU A 13 -9.07 -21.43 -13.03
C LEU A 13 -9.59 -20.23 -12.22
N ALA A 14 -8.84 -19.82 -11.21
CA ALA A 14 -8.99 -18.52 -10.57
C ALA A 14 -7.92 -17.59 -11.13
N ALA A 15 -8.31 -16.73 -12.05
CA ALA A 15 -7.54 -15.53 -12.35
C ALA A 15 -7.42 -14.71 -11.06
N GLY A 16 -6.19 -14.35 -10.69
CA GLY A 16 -5.93 -13.35 -9.65
C GLY A 16 -5.05 -13.85 -8.51
N ALA A 17 -4.01 -13.06 -8.25
CA ALA A 17 -3.09 -13.15 -7.12
C ALA A 17 -2.01 -14.23 -7.22
N VAL A 18 -0.98 -13.93 -8.01
CA VAL A 18 0.39 -14.29 -7.62
C VAL A 18 0.68 -13.51 -6.33
N THR A 19 0.51 -14.17 -5.19
CA THR A 19 0.91 -13.63 -3.88
C THR A 19 2.43 -13.66 -3.81
N VAL A 20 3.08 -12.65 -4.40
CA VAL A 20 4.45 -12.30 -4.03
C VAL A 20 4.34 -11.50 -2.73
N GLY A 21 4.69 -12.17 -1.63
CA GLY A 21 4.61 -11.64 -0.28
C GLY A 21 5.34 -10.32 -0.14
N SER A 22 4.59 -9.22 -0.18
CA SER A 22 5.00 -7.95 0.37
C SER A 22 4.19 -7.77 1.63
N SER A 23 4.86 -7.93 2.76
CA SER A 23 4.38 -7.76 4.13
C SER A 23 3.20 -6.78 4.21
N MET A 24 2.03 -7.30 4.56
CA MET A 24 0.83 -6.53 4.88
C MET A 24 1.06 -5.80 6.22
N LEU A 25 1.91 -4.79 6.22
CA LEU A 25 1.94 -3.81 7.31
C LEU A 25 0.73 -2.91 7.10
N SER A 26 -0.15 -2.96 8.09
CA SER A 26 -1.45 -2.30 8.12
C SER A 26 -1.34 -0.82 7.70
N PRO A 27 -2.33 -0.27 6.99
CA PRO A 27 -2.38 1.16 6.76
C PRO A 27 -2.34 1.83 8.13
N ALA A 28 -1.26 2.57 8.37
CA ALA A 28 -1.13 3.42 9.53
C ALA A 28 -2.40 4.28 9.61
N SER A 29 -2.95 4.34 10.82
CA SER A 29 -4.25 4.84 11.19
C SER A 29 -4.48 6.32 10.81
N ALA A 30 -4.65 6.64 9.54
CA ALA A 30 -5.57 7.71 9.19
C ALA A 30 -6.97 7.20 9.54
N ARG A 31 -7.80 8.05 10.16
CA ARG A 31 -9.19 7.70 10.47
C ARG A 31 -9.82 7.15 9.19
N ALA A 32 -10.15 5.86 9.21
CA ALA A 32 -10.33 5.00 8.03
C ALA A 32 -11.50 5.38 7.09
N GLY A 33 -12.05 6.60 7.19
CA GLY A 33 -13.12 7.12 6.35
C GLY A 33 -12.77 8.37 5.53
N ASP A 34 -11.61 9.01 5.75
CA ASP A 34 -11.29 10.31 5.12
C ASP A 34 -10.35 10.21 3.90
N CYS A 35 -9.79 9.02 3.61
CA CYS A 35 -8.73 8.88 2.62
C CYS A 35 -8.99 7.78 1.59
N GLU A 36 -8.72 8.09 0.33
CA GLU A 36 -8.61 7.17 -0.79
C GLU A 36 -7.17 6.65 -0.90
N TYR A 37 -7.00 5.38 -1.24
CA TYR A 37 -5.69 4.72 -1.32
C TYR A 37 -5.47 4.06 -2.67
N GLY A 38 -4.23 4.12 -3.15
CA GLY A 38 -3.73 3.38 -4.31
C GLY A 38 -2.52 2.54 -3.91
N ILE A 39 -2.54 1.25 -4.27
CA ILE A 39 -1.46 0.31 -3.95
C ILE A 39 -0.95 -0.31 -5.25
N GLY A 40 0.33 -0.08 -5.57
CA GLY A 40 1.07 -0.78 -6.61
C GLY A 40 2.13 -1.72 -6.02
N GLN A 41 2.81 -2.47 -6.90
CA GLN A 41 3.92 -3.36 -6.52
C GLN A 41 5.05 -2.58 -5.82
N ASN A 42 5.44 -1.44 -6.40
CA ASN A 42 6.56 -0.62 -5.92
C ASN A 42 6.13 0.74 -5.38
N SER A 43 4.82 1.00 -5.27
CA SER A 43 4.26 2.32 -5.00
C SER A 43 3.08 2.29 -4.05
N PHE A 44 2.90 3.38 -3.33
CA PHE A 44 1.76 3.63 -2.45
C PHE A 44 1.33 5.08 -2.60
N SER A 45 0.03 5.31 -2.72
CA SER A 45 -0.53 6.65 -2.80
C SER A 45 -1.74 6.81 -1.89
N ALA A 46 -1.91 8.01 -1.36
CA ALA A 46 -3.08 8.38 -0.58
C ALA A 46 -3.59 9.75 -1.02
N ARG A 47 -4.91 9.96 -0.93
CA ARG A 47 -5.55 11.27 -1.06
C ARG A 47 -6.57 11.40 0.05
N CYS A 48 -6.46 12.44 0.86
CA CYS A 48 -7.38 12.66 1.97
C CYS A 48 -8.25 13.89 1.76
N ALA A 49 -9.51 13.76 2.16
CA ALA A 49 -10.47 14.83 2.32
C ALA A 49 -11.11 14.70 3.70
N THR A 50 -11.18 15.79 4.45
CA THR A 50 -11.78 15.82 5.78
C THR A 50 -12.74 16.99 5.92
N SER A 51 -13.86 16.77 6.60
CA SER A 51 -14.78 17.84 7.02
C SER A 51 -14.36 18.52 8.34
N GLY A 52 -13.33 17.98 9.00
CA GLY A 52 -12.77 18.49 10.24
C GLY A 52 -11.59 19.45 10.05
N PRO A 53 -10.76 19.66 11.08
CA PRO A 53 -9.57 20.49 10.97
C PRO A 53 -8.59 19.93 9.95
N ALA A 54 -8.02 20.82 9.15
CA ALA A 54 -7.06 20.42 8.13
C ALA A 54 -5.73 19.93 8.76
N TYR A 55 -5.10 18.95 8.11
CA TYR A 55 -3.86 18.29 8.51
C TYR A 55 -2.99 18.02 7.29
N GLU A 56 -1.70 17.78 7.48
CA GLU A 56 -0.83 17.22 6.46
C GLU A 56 -0.75 15.70 6.61
N PHE A 57 -0.67 15.01 5.47
CA PHE A 57 -0.48 13.58 5.40
C PHE A 57 0.62 13.23 4.39
N ARG A 58 1.26 12.09 4.59
CA ARG A 58 2.30 11.57 3.71
C ARG A 58 2.13 10.08 3.53
N ALA A 59 1.85 9.65 2.31
CA ALA A 59 2.08 8.29 1.88
C ALA A 59 3.59 8.05 1.80
N TRP A 60 4.06 6.90 2.27
CA TRP A 60 5.47 6.53 2.18
C TRP A 60 5.63 5.06 1.77
N VAL A 61 6.77 4.78 1.15
CA VAL A 61 7.24 3.42 0.85
C VAL A 61 8.66 3.23 1.36
N GLN A 62 8.95 2.03 1.85
CA GLN A 62 10.29 1.52 2.12
C GLN A 62 10.62 0.50 1.04
N CYS A 63 11.75 0.67 0.38
CA CYS A 63 12.17 -0.12 -0.77
C CYS A 63 13.15 -1.21 -0.37
N VAL A 64 13.21 -2.29 -1.15
CA VAL A 64 14.14 -3.42 -0.89
C VAL A 64 15.62 -3.01 -0.90
N ASN A 65 15.95 -1.90 -1.55
CA ASN A 65 17.30 -1.33 -1.57
C ASN A 65 17.60 -0.39 -0.39
N GLY A 66 16.72 -0.31 0.61
CA GLY A 66 16.87 0.55 1.79
C GLY A 66 16.44 2.00 1.60
N ARG A 67 16.12 2.44 0.37
CA ARG A 67 15.59 3.78 0.12
C ARG A 67 14.19 3.93 0.73
N ARG A 68 13.91 5.10 1.29
CA ARG A 68 12.56 5.52 1.67
C ARG A 68 12.11 6.67 0.77
N ASP A 69 10.86 6.61 0.33
CA ASP A 69 10.25 7.64 -0.52
C ASP A 69 8.90 8.09 0.07
N GLY A 70 8.46 9.30 -0.30
CA GLY A 70 7.16 9.85 0.08
C GLY A 70 7.22 11.35 0.37
N GLY A 71 6.12 12.05 0.08
CA GLY A 71 5.99 13.51 0.24
C GLY A 71 4.76 13.93 1.03
N TRP A 72 4.86 15.04 1.76
CA TRP A 72 3.74 15.62 2.51
C TRP A 72 2.79 16.37 1.59
N VAL A 73 1.50 16.21 1.86
CA VAL A 73 0.40 16.85 1.15
C VAL A 73 -0.64 17.29 2.19
N THR A 74 -1.26 18.44 1.98
CA THR A 74 -2.34 18.92 2.85
C THR A 74 -3.66 18.23 2.50
N THR A 75 -4.44 17.84 3.51
CA THR A 75 -5.82 17.36 3.33
C THR A 75 -6.67 18.40 2.61
N ASN A 76 -7.70 17.96 1.88
CA ASN A 76 -8.57 18.82 1.06
C ASN A 76 -7.87 19.55 -0.11
N SER A 77 -6.57 19.36 -0.35
CA SER A 77 -5.87 19.94 -1.50
C SER A 77 -6.27 19.33 -2.85
N GLY A 78 -6.95 18.18 -2.82
CA GLY A 78 -7.25 17.37 -4.00
C GLY A 78 -6.03 16.65 -4.58
N GLN A 79 -4.85 16.84 -4.00
CA GLN A 79 -3.61 16.20 -4.43
C GLN A 79 -3.46 14.80 -3.82
N TRP A 80 -2.84 13.92 -4.58
CA TRP A 80 -2.37 12.63 -4.08
C TRP A 80 -0.97 12.80 -3.50
N SER A 81 -0.74 12.28 -2.29
CA SER A 81 0.60 11.96 -1.82
C SER A 81 0.99 10.64 -2.46
N VAL A 82 2.01 10.65 -3.33
CA VAL A 82 2.50 9.47 -4.06
C VAL A 82 3.91 9.16 -3.61
N ALA A 83 4.16 7.90 -3.27
CA ALA A 83 5.47 7.38 -2.91
C ALA A 83 5.80 6.18 -3.80
N SER A 84 7.02 6.13 -4.32
CA SER A 84 7.48 5.06 -5.22
C SER A 84 8.94 4.72 -5.01
N CYS A 85 9.28 3.44 -5.14
CA CYS A 85 10.66 2.98 -5.19
C CYS A 85 11.39 3.35 -6.49
N GLY A 86 10.69 4.00 -7.42
CA GLY A 86 11.22 4.48 -8.68
C GLY A 86 11.01 3.43 -9.78
N PRO A 87 12.09 2.90 -10.38
CA PRO A 87 11.97 1.88 -11.42
C PRO A 87 11.15 0.66 -10.98
N TRP A 88 10.46 0.04 -11.95
CA TRP A 88 9.53 -1.06 -11.72
C TRP A 88 10.18 -2.34 -11.16
N TRP A 89 11.50 -2.51 -11.32
CA TRP A 89 12.24 -3.67 -10.79
C TRP A 89 12.67 -3.50 -9.33
N ILE A 90 12.43 -2.35 -8.70
CA ILE A 90 12.73 -2.14 -7.28
C ILE A 90 11.43 -2.34 -6.50
N ASP A 91 11.29 -3.50 -5.87
CA ASP A 91 10.11 -3.80 -5.07
C ASP A 91 10.03 -2.92 -3.81
N ARG A 92 8.79 -2.74 -3.37
CA ARG A 92 8.50 -2.15 -2.09
C ARG A 92 8.51 -3.23 -1.01
N GLN A 93 9.29 -3.00 0.04
CA GLN A 93 9.33 -3.83 1.23
C GLN A 93 8.18 -3.53 2.19
N SER A 94 7.86 -2.25 2.41
CA SER A 94 6.72 -1.81 3.22
C SER A 94 6.17 -0.47 2.78
N TYR A 95 4.96 -0.13 3.21
CA TYR A 95 4.33 1.17 3.01
C TYR A 95 3.59 1.60 4.27
N GLY A 96 3.23 2.86 4.30
CA GLY A 96 2.31 3.37 5.29
C GLY A 96 2.01 4.83 5.06
N MET A 97 1.43 5.43 6.09
CA MET A 97 0.95 6.79 6.07
C MET A 97 1.30 7.49 7.38
N ASP A 98 1.84 8.70 7.28
CA ASP A 98 2.05 9.56 8.43
C ASP A 98 1.06 10.73 8.34
N VAL A 99 0.59 11.22 9.49
CA VAL A 99 -0.28 12.40 9.59
C VAL A 99 0.28 13.36 10.64
N ARG A 100 0.15 14.66 10.39
CA ARG A 100 0.52 15.70 11.35
C ARG A 100 -0.43 16.90 11.28
N PRO A 101 -0.67 17.60 12.40
CA PRO A 101 -1.43 18.85 12.38
C PRO A 101 -0.77 19.89 11.46
N LEU A 102 -1.58 20.77 10.86
CA LEU A 102 -1.04 21.97 10.22
C LEU A 102 -0.48 22.94 11.29
N PRO A 103 0.59 23.68 10.98
CA PRO A 103 1.11 24.75 11.84
C PRO A 103 0.12 25.90 12.04
#